data_AF-J9E9N1-F1
#
_entry.id   AF-J9E9N1-F1
#
_cell.length_a   1.000
_cell.length_b   1.000
_cell.length_c   1.000
_cell.angle_alpha   90.00
_cell.angle_beta   90.00
_cell.angle_gamma   90.00
#
_symmetry.space_group_name_H-M   'P 1'
#
loop_
_entity.id
_entity.type
_entity.pdbx_description
1 polymer ?
#
loop_
_entity_poly.entity_id
_entity_poly.type
_entity_poly.pdbx_seq_one_letter_code
_entity_poly.pdbx_strand_id
1 'polypeptide(L)'
;MNKFKLSSWLGSTEHEVVNRINKRLDLATNLETETAEELQVQNYGIGGHYEPHYDCSRRESVFEKTKNGNRIATILIYMTKPEIGGGTVFIDLKTSISCTKNAALFWYNLMRSGAVDIRSYHAACPVLTGTKWTANKWFHERGQEWRRPCGLNQLDQERYVGDLGAPEPRRHLNIRSERPKKMNRKR
;
A
#
# COMPACT_ATOMS: atom_id res chain seq x y z
N MET A 1 11.39 4.36 -16.88
CA MET A 1 11.19 3.64 -15.61
C MET A 1 11.46 2.17 -15.89
N ASN A 2 12.66 1.73 -15.53
CA ASN A 2 13.12 0.38 -15.76
C ASN A 2 12.53 -0.56 -14.70
N LYS A 3 12.00 -1.69 -15.18
CA LYS A 3 11.43 -2.75 -14.34
C LYS A 3 12.04 -4.07 -14.81
N PHE A 4 12.74 -4.75 -13.92
CA PHE A 4 13.34 -6.05 -14.20
C PHE A 4 12.60 -7.10 -13.38
N LYS A 5 11.43 -7.49 -13.90
CA LYS A 5 10.53 -8.47 -13.29
C LYS A 5 9.58 -9.04 -14.34
N LEU A 6 9.04 -10.22 -14.07
CA LEU A 6 7.89 -10.77 -14.78
C LEU A 6 6.61 -10.46 -14.01
N SER A 7 5.49 -10.33 -14.71
CA SER A 7 4.19 -10.09 -14.10
C SER A 7 3.05 -10.82 -14.81
N SER A 8 2.07 -11.27 -14.03
CA SER A 8 0.76 -11.73 -14.49
C SER A 8 -0.33 -11.04 -13.68
N TRP A 9 -1.56 -11.12 -14.15
CA TRP A 9 -2.75 -10.58 -13.48
C TRP A 9 -3.72 -11.72 -13.23
N LEU A 10 -4.37 -11.68 -12.06
CA LEU A 10 -5.39 -12.65 -11.67
C LEU A 10 -6.70 -11.92 -11.39
N GLY A 11 -7.69 -12.15 -12.24
CA GLY A 11 -9.05 -11.66 -12.08
C GLY A 11 -9.75 -12.22 -10.83
N SER A 12 -10.68 -11.44 -10.28
CA SER A 12 -11.38 -11.79 -9.03
C SER A 12 -12.19 -13.09 -9.11
N THR A 13 -12.62 -13.48 -10.31
CA THR A 13 -13.43 -14.68 -10.58
C THR A 13 -12.62 -15.87 -11.08
N GLU A 14 -11.31 -15.73 -11.27
CA GLU A 14 -10.47 -16.81 -11.82
C GLU A 14 -10.32 -17.99 -10.87
N HIS A 15 -10.26 -17.73 -9.56
CA HIS A 15 -10.11 -18.78 -8.55
C HIS A 15 -10.62 -18.33 -7.18
N GLU A 16 -11.18 -19.27 -6.40
CA GLU A 16 -11.70 -19.00 -5.04
C GLU A 16 -10.63 -18.40 -4.10
N VAL A 17 -9.36 -18.74 -4.29
CA VAL A 17 -8.23 -18.18 -3.54
C VAL A 17 -8.10 -16.67 -3.77
N VAL A 18 -8.25 -16.21 -5.02
CA VAL A 18 -8.17 -14.77 -5.36
C VAL A 18 -9.33 -14.03 -4.71
N ASN A 19 -10.54 -14.59 -4.78
CA ASN A 19 -11.71 -14.03 -4.12
C ASN A 19 -11.52 -13.94 -2.58
N ARG A 20 -11.00 -14.99 -1.94
CA ARG A 20 -10.66 -14.95 -0.51
C ARG A 20 -9.60 -13.91 -0.18
N ILE A 21 -8.60 -13.72 -1.04
CA ILE A 21 -7.61 -12.65 -0.88
C ILE A 21 -8.33 -11.30 -0.92
N ASN A 22 -9.09 -11.00 -1.99
CA ASN A 22 -9.84 -9.75 -2.10
C ASN A 22 -10.69 -9.47 -0.85
N LYS A 23 -11.44 -10.48 -0.36
CA LYS A 23 -12.26 -10.30 0.84
C LYS A 23 -11.44 -10.01 2.10
N ARG A 24 -10.26 -10.61 2.26
CA ARG A 24 -9.34 -10.28 3.36
C ARG A 24 -8.80 -8.86 3.24
N LEU A 25 -8.48 -8.41 2.02
CA LEU A 25 -7.96 -7.06 1.81
C LEU A 25 -9.04 -5.99 2.08
N ASP A 26 -10.27 -6.23 1.64
CA ASP A 26 -11.46 -5.42 1.97
C ASP A 26 -11.62 -5.28 3.49
N LEU A 27 -11.65 -6.40 4.22
CA LEU A 27 -11.79 -6.40 5.68
C LEU A 27 -10.59 -5.76 6.40
N ALA A 28 -9.37 -5.97 5.92
CA ALA A 28 -8.16 -5.46 6.56
C ALA A 28 -7.98 -3.95 6.38
N THR A 29 -8.39 -3.40 5.23
CA THR A 29 -8.15 -1.99 4.89
C THR A 29 -9.38 -1.11 4.99
N ASN A 30 -10.57 -1.72 5.10
CA ASN A 30 -11.85 -1.04 4.97
C ASN A 30 -12.02 -0.28 3.63
N LEU A 31 -11.36 -0.74 2.57
CA LEU A 31 -11.47 -0.21 1.21
C LEU A 31 -12.22 -1.20 0.32
N GLU A 32 -13.12 -0.69 -0.52
CA GLU A 32 -13.85 -1.49 -1.51
C GLU A 32 -12.89 -2.14 -2.50
N THR A 33 -13.15 -3.40 -2.86
CA THR A 33 -12.30 -4.16 -3.80
C THR A 33 -12.92 -4.33 -5.18
N GLU A 34 -14.20 -4.00 -5.34
CA GLU A 34 -14.92 -4.08 -6.62
C GLU A 34 -14.30 -3.17 -7.70
N THR A 35 -13.90 -1.95 -7.33
CA THR A 35 -13.26 -1.00 -8.24
C THR A 35 -11.73 -1.09 -8.24
N ALA A 36 -11.16 -1.95 -7.40
CA ALA A 36 -9.73 -2.18 -7.32
C ALA A 36 -9.24 -2.98 -8.54
N GLU A 37 -7.95 -2.81 -8.89
CA GLU A 37 -7.35 -3.56 -10.00
C GLU A 37 -7.28 -5.06 -9.70
N GLU A 38 -7.13 -5.87 -10.75
CA GLU A 38 -6.85 -7.31 -10.62
C GLU A 38 -5.58 -7.55 -9.79
N LEU A 39 -5.48 -8.73 -9.17
CA LEU A 39 -4.33 -9.05 -8.33
C LEU A 39 -3.12 -9.28 -9.25
N GLN A 40 -2.15 -8.37 -9.23
CA GLN A 40 -0.95 -8.55 -10.04
C GLN A 40 0.09 -9.38 -9.28
N VAL A 41 0.48 -10.50 -9.87
CA VAL A 41 1.54 -11.39 -9.38
C VAL A 41 2.84 -11.03 -10.08
N GLN A 42 3.93 -10.93 -9.32
CA GLN A 42 5.23 -10.50 -9.82
C GLN A 42 6.33 -11.46 -9.36
N ASN A 43 7.31 -11.67 -10.24
CA ASN A 43 8.52 -12.42 -9.95
C ASN A 43 9.76 -11.57 -10.24
N TYR A 44 10.67 -11.51 -9.27
CA TYR A 44 11.99 -10.93 -9.40
C TYR A 44 13.02 -12.06 -9.19
N GLY A 45 13.78 -12.36 -10.23
CA GLY A 45 14.99 -13.19 -10.14
C GLY A 45 16.20 -12.35 -9.72
N ILE A 46 17.40 -12.95 -9.77
CA ILE A 46 18.67 -12.27 -9.44
C ILE A 46 18.83 -11.00 -10.30
N GLY A 47 19.18 -9.88 -9.68
CA GLY A 47 19.26 -8.55 -10.29
C GLY A 47 17.91 -7.87 -10.55
N GLY A 48 16.80 -8.60 -10.40
CA GLY A 48 15.45 -8.09 -10.58
C GLY A 48 15.14 -6.97 -9.60
N HIS A 49 14.67 -5.84 -10.10
CA HIS A 49 14.40 -4.63 -9.35
C HIS A 49 13.29 -3.80 -9.98
N TYR A 50 12.87 -2.75 -9.28
CA TYR A 50 11.96 -1.76 -9.82
C TYR A 50 12.40 -0.38 -9.33
N GLU A 51 12.72 0.50 -10.28
CA GLU A 51 13.14 1.87 -9.99
C GLU A 51 12.14 2.65 -9.12
N PRO A 52 12.60 3.67 -8.38
CA PRO A 52 11.75 4.57 -7.61
C PRO A 52 10.57 5.14 -8.40
N HIS A 53 9.37 5.03 -7.84
CA HIS A 53 8.13 5.47 -8.48
C HIS A 53 7.02 5.79 -7.48
N TYR A 54 5.96 6.41 -7.99
CA TYR A 54 4.65 6.50 -7.36
C TYR A 54 3.73 5.49 -8.01
N ASP A 55 2.85 4.87 -7.21
CA ASP A 55 1.79 4.02 -7.76
C ASP A 55 0.63 4.83 -8.32
N CYS A 56 0.36 6.01 -7.75
CA CYS A 56 -0.63 6.95 -8.26
C CYS A 56 -0.07 7.78 -9.43
N SER A 57 -0.98 8.31 -10.24
CA SER A 57 -0.63 9.36 -11.19
C SER A 57 -0.46 10.70 -10.47
N ARG A 58 0.59 11.44 -10.86
CA ARG A 58 0.81 12.84 -10.45
C ARG A 58 0.17 13.86 -11.38
N ARG A 59 -0.36 13.42 -12.52
CA ARG A 59 -0.98 14.28 -13.54
C ARG A 59 -2.48 14.07 -13.52
N GLU A 60 -3.23 15.17 -13.38
CA GLU A 60 -4.69 15.12 -13.28
C GLU A 60 -5.34 14.48 -14.51
N SER A 61 -4.86 14.87 -15.69
CA SER A 61 -5.33 14.37 -16.98
C SER A 61 -5.18 12.86 -17.21
N VAL A 62 -4.45 12.15 -16.36
CA VAL A 62 -4.28 10.69 -16.47
C VAL A 62 -5.39 9.97 -15.73
N PHE A 63 -5.84 10.45 -14.57
CA PHE A 63 -6.88 9.76 -13.80
C PHE A 63 -8.29 10.03 -14.33
N GLU A 64 -8.50 11.12 -15.07
CA GLU A 64 -9.74 11.33 -15.83
C GLU A 64 -9.94 10.23 -16.89
N LYS A 65 -8.83 9.65 -17.37
CA LYS A 65 -8.83 8.58 -18.38
C LYS A 65 -8.93 7.18 -17.77
N THR A 66 -8.68 7.01 -16.47
CA THR A 66 -8.84 5.72 -15.81
C THR A 66 -10.29 5.55 -15.34
N LYS A 67 -10.91 4.42 -15.69
CA LYS A 67 -12.33 4.13 -15.41
C LYS A 67 -12.69 4.31 -13.93
N ASN A 68 -11.75 4.03 -13.02
CA ASN A 68 -11.98 4.04 -11.58
C ASN A 68 -11.26 5.21 -10.86
N GLY A 69 -10.69 6.18 -11.59
CA GLY A 69 -9.91 7.28 -11.00
C GLY A 69 -8.49 6.85 -10.61
N ASN A 70 -7.84 7.64 -9.76
CA ASN A 70 -6.45 7.41 -9.36
C ASN A 70 -6.35 6.27 -8.33
N ARG A 71 -5.12 5.80 -8.06
CA ARG A 71 -4.86 4.75 -7.05
C ARG A 71 -4.68 5.40 -5.69
N ILE A 72 -5.61 5.18 -4.75
CA ILE A 72 -5.56 5.76 -3.40
C ILE A 72 -4.62 5.02 -2.46
N ALA A 73 -4.41 3.72 -2.66
CA ALA A 73 -3.66 2.87 -1.76
C ALA A 73 -3.12 1.64 -2.48
N THR A 74 -2.06 1.07 -1.89
CA THR A 74 -1.43 -0.15 -2.38
C THR A 74 -1.27 -1.14 -1.23
N ILE A 75 -1.57 -2.41 -1.51
CA ILE A 75 -1.10 -3.54 -0.71
C ILE A 75 -0.07 -4.30 -1.53
N LEU A 76 1.06 -4.62 -0.91
CA LEU A 76 2.09 -5.51 -1.42
C LEU A 76 2.22 -6.74 -0.50
N ILE A 77 1.88 -7.91 -1.01
CA ILE A 77 1.97 -9.20 -0.32
C ILE A 77 3.29 -9.88 -0.73
N TYR A 78 4.12 -10.24 0.23
CA TYR A 78 5.35 -11.01 -0.01
C TYR A 78 5.03 -12.50 0.00
N MET A 79 5.05 -13.17 -1.15
CA MET A 79 4.80 -14.62 -1.25
C MET A 79 6.05 -15.45 -0.99
N THR A 80 7.23 -14.88 -1.27
CA THR A 80 8.53 -15.44 -0.86
C THR A 80 9.39 -14.37 -0.21
N LYS A 81 10.42 -14.82 0.49
CA LYS A 81 11.53 -14.00 0.97
C LYS A 81 12.78 -14.43 0.19
N PRO A 82 13.42 -13.56 -0.61
CA PRO A 82 14.74 -13.85 -1.18
C PRO A 82 15.76 -13.99 -0.05
N GLU A 83 16.84 -14.74 -0.28
CA GLU A 83 17.87 -14.96 0.75
C GLU A 83 18.61 -13.65 1.04
N ILE A 84 18.92 -12.85 0.00
CA ILE A 84 19.57 -11.54 0.12
C ILE A 84 18.93 -10.52 -0.84
N GLY A 85 18.71 -9.31 -0.34
CA GLY A 85 18.20 -8.18 -1.13
C GLY A 85 16.68 -8.16 -1.25
N GLY A 86 16.17 -7.54 -2.31
CA GLY A 86 14.75 -7.56 -2.65
C GLY A 86 13.83 -6.69 -1.76
N GLY A 87 14.35 -5.97 -0.77
CA GLY A 87 13.55 -5.11 0.10
C GLY A 87 12.70 -4.07 -0.65
N THR A 88 11.66 -3.56 0.00
CA THR A 88 10.90 -2.40 -0.48
C THR A 88 11.40 -1.16 0.25
N VAL A 89 11.88 -0.15 -0.47
CA VAL A 89 12.40 1.09 0.13
C VAL A 89 11.42 2.23 -0.11
N PHE A 90 11.19 3.06 0.90
CA PHE A 90 10.49 4.35 0.79
C PHE A 90 11.53 5.47 0.92
N ILE A 91 11.78 6.15 -0.19
CA ILE A 91 12.94 7.04 -0.37
C ILE A 91 12.80 8.26 0.53
N ASP A 92 11.65 8.93 0.49
CA ASP A 92 11.41 10.16 1.25
C ASP A 92 11.29 9.89 2.75
N LEU A 93 10.82 8.71 3.13
CA LEU A 93 10.79 8.24 4.52
C LEU A 93 12.15 7.73 5.02
N LYS A 94 13.13 7.56 4.13
CA LYS A 94 14.46 6.99 4.44
C LYS A 94 14.36 5.66 5.19
N THR A 95 13.40 4.82 4.83
CA THR A 95 13.14 3.54 5.48
C THR A 95 13.06 2.41 4.47
N SER A 96 13.42 1.21 4.90
CA SER A 96 13.31 0.00 4.09
C SER A 96 12.58 -1.09 4.85
N ILE A 97 11.78 -1.85 4.12
CA ILE A 97 11.00 -2.97 4.62
C ILE A 97 11.60 -4.23 4.02
N SER A 98 12.12 -5.09 4.89
CA SER A 98 12.61 -6.41 4.48
C SER A 98 11.46 -7.32 4.06
N CYS A 99 11.69 -8.15 3.06
CA CYS A 99 10.70 -9.16 2.66
C CYS A 99 10.51 -10.19 3.78
N THR A 100 9.27 -10.30 4.25
CA THR A 100 8.86 -11.33 5.20
C THR A 100 7.79 -12.18 4.53
N LYS A 101 8.06 -13.47 4.32
CA LYS A 101 7.14 -14.38 3.65
C LYS A 101 5.77 -14.36 4.36
N ASN A 102 4.71 -14.26 3.57
CA ASN A 102 3.30 -14.14 3.97
C ASN A 102 2.92 -12.83 4.69
N ALA A 103 3.83 -11.86 4.80
CA ALA A 103 3.48 -10.53 5.30
C ALA A 103 2.92 -9.65 4.17
N ALA A 104 2.12 -8.66 4.55
CA ALA A 104 1.62 -7.62 3.66
C ALA A 104 2.10 -6.25 4.14
N LEU A 105 2.53 -5.42 3.20
CA LEU A 105 2.86 -4.01 3.38
C LEU A 105 1.75 -3.18 2.76
N PHE A 106 1.21 -2.21 3.50
CA PHE A 106 0.14 -1.34 3.05
C PHE A 106 0.50 0.13 3.23
N TRP A 107 0.13 0.97 2.28
CA TRP A 107 0.25 2.42 2.38
C TRP A 107 -0.80 3.12 1.51
N TYR A 108 -1.13 4.36 1.87
CA TYR A 108 -1.91 5.26 1.03
C TYR A 108 -0.98 6.01 0.07
N ASN A 109 -1.37 6.10 -1.20
CA ASN A 109 -0.69 6.86 -2.24
C ASN A 109 -1.17 8.31 -2.29
N LEU A 110 -2.40 8.56 -1.83
CA LEU A 110 -3.04 9.86 -1.81
C LEU A 110 -3.48 10.24 -0.40
N MET A 111 -3.35 11.51 -0.06
CA MET A 111 -3.94 12.12 1.12
C MET A 111 -5.48 12.10 1.03
N ARG A 112 -6.18 12.40 2.13
CA ARG A 112 -7.66 12.46 2.09
C ARG A 112 -8.19 13.61 1.22
N SER A 113 -7.34 14.60 0.93
CA SER A 113 -7.60 15.68 -0.01
C SER A 113 -7.48 15.27 -1.49
N GLY A 114 -7.02 14.05 -1.78
CA GLY A 114 -6.71 13.60 -3.15
C GLY A 114 -5.30 13.99 -3.64
N ALA A 115 -4.60 14.85 -2.89
CA ALA A 115 -3.20 15.19 -3.19
C ALA A 115 -2.29 13.96 -3.05
N VAL A 116 -1.24 13.87 -3.87
CA VAL A 116 -0.26 12.78 -3.79
C VAL A 116 0.50 12.84 -2.47
N ASP A 117 0.55 11.71 -1.76
CA ASP A 117 1.41 11.58 -0.59
C ASP A 117 2.84 11.30 -1.04
N ILE A 118 3.70 12.31 -0.95
CA ILE A 118 5.12 12.21 -1.37
C ILE A 118 5.86 11.08 -0.65
N ARG A 119 5.45 10.73 0.57
CA ARG A 119 6.06 9.66 1.38
C ARG A 119 5.88 8.27 0.75
N SER A 120 4.94 8.12 -0.19
CA SER A 120 4.69 6.90 -0.94
C SER A 120 5.70 6.63 -2.06
N TYR A 121 6.68 7.52 -2.27
CA TYR A 121 7.74 7.32 -3.25
C TYR A 121 8.62 6.13 -2.87
N HIS A 122 8.50 5.03 -3.61
CA HIS A 122 9.04 3.74 -3.23
C HIS A 122 9.68 2.99 -4.40
N ALA A 123 10.51 1.99 -4.08
CA ALA A 123 11.19 1.14 -5.05
C ALA A 123 11.31 -0.31 -4.55
N ALA A 124 11.59 -1.24 -5.46
CA ALA A 124 12.02 -2.59 -5.11
C ALA A 124 13.53 -2.70 -5.31
N CYS A 125 14.27 -2.94 -4.23
CA CYS A 125 15.70 -3.17 -4.27
C CYS A 125 16.03 -4.44 -5.10
N PRO A 126 17.21 -4.51 -5.73
CA PRO A 126 17.66 -5.70 -6.43
C PRO A 126 17.65 -6.95 -5.54
N VAL A 127 17.15 -8.06 -6.09
CA VAL A 127 17.35 -9.39 -5.50
C VAL A 127 18.79 -9.80 -5.75
N LEU A 128 19.55 -10.05 -4.68
CA LEU A 128 20.97 -10.43 -4.80
C LEU A 128 21.12 -11.94 -4.88
N THR A 129 20.30 -12.69 -4.13
CA THR A 129 20.23 -14.16 -4.20
C THR A 129 18.79 -14.66 -4.07
N GLY A 130 18.53 -15.78 -4.77
CA GLY A 130 17.24 -16.46 -4.94
C GLY A 130 16.17 -15.64 -5.63
N THR A 131 14.92 -15.74 -5.14
CA THR A 131 13.75 -15.22 -5.85
C THR A 131 12.75 -14.52 -4.92
N LYS A 132 12.21 -13.40 -5.40
CA LYS A 132 11.14 -12.65 -4.74
C LYS A 132 9.86 -12.75 -5.56
N TRP A 133 8.86 -13.38 -4.99
CA TRP A 133 7.49 -13.38 -5.49
C TRP A 133 6.64 -12.42 -4.65
N THR A 134 5.90 -11.54 -5.32
CA THR A 134 4.96 -10.63 -4.67
C THR A 134 3.63 -10.61 -5.38
N ALA A 135 2.56 -10.34 -4.64
CA ALA A 135 1.27 -9.98 -5.22
C ALA A 135 0.91 -8.56 -4.78
N ASN A 136 0.42 -7.71 -5.68
CA ASN A 136 -0.02 -6.37 -5.34
C ASN A 136 -1.48 -6.14 -5.71
N LYS A 137 -2.13 -5.28 -4.91
CA LYS A 137 -3.50 -4.84 -5.11
C LYS A 137 -3.52 -3.32 -5.01
N TRP A 138 -4.08 -2.69 -6.04
CA TRP A 138 -4.26 -1.24 -6.09
C TRP A 138 -5.73 -0.88 -5.92
N PHE A 139 -6.00 -0.02 -4.95
CA PHE A 139 -7.34 0.48 -4.66
C PHE A 139 -7.54 1.81 -5.37
N HIS A 140 -8.70 1.97 -5.98
CA HIS A 140 -9.06 3.17 -6.73
C HIS A 140 -9.95 4.12 -5.93
N GLU A 141 -9.97 5.39 -6.34
CA GLU A 141 -10.80 6.45 -5.73
C GLU A 141 -12.30 6.18 -5.86
N ARG A 142 -12.77 5.80 -7.05
CA ARG A 142 -14.20 5.56 -7.29
C ARG A 142 -14.68 4.32 -6.54
N GLY A 143 -15.88 4.40 -5.98
CA GLY A 143 -16.45 3.35 -5.12
C GLY A 143 -16.03 3.46 -3.64
N GLN A 144 -15.21 4.46 -3.28
CA GLN A 144 -14.76 4.69 -1.91
C GLN A 144 -15.44 5.91 -1.27
N GLU A 145 -16.39 6.55 -1.93
CA GLU A 145 -16.96 7.85 -1.53
C GLU A 145 -17.54 7.79 -0.10
N TRP A 146 -18.08 6.65 0.29
CA TRP A 146 -18.69 6.42 1.60
C TRP A 146 -17.75 5.77 2.62
N ARG A 147 -16.74 5.02 2.16
CA ARG A 147 -15.76 4.37 3.06
C ARG A 147 -14.60 5.30 3.40
N ARG A 148 -14.17 6.13 2.46
CA ARG A 148 -13.05 7.07 2.58
C ARG A 148 -13.49 8.49 2.18
N PRO A 149 -14.28 9.17 3.03
CA PRO A 149 -14.67 10.54 2.78
C PRO A 149 -13.43 11.45 2.74
N CYS A 150 -13.51 12.53 1.96
CA CYS A 150 -12.45 13.52 1.91
C CYS A 150 -12.22 14.18 3.27
N GLY A 151 -11.01 14.71 3.47
CA GLY A 151 -10.67 15.53 4.64
C GLY A 151 -11.30 16.91 4.55
N LEU A 152 -11.47 17.57 5.69
CA LEU A 152 -11.81 19.00 5.73
C LEU A 152 -10.57 19.86 5.50
N ASN A 153 -9.39 19.35 5.83
CA ASN A 153 -8.11 20.02 5.61
C ASN A 153 -7.29 19.27 4.56
N GLN A 154 -6.47 20.03 3.84
CA GLN A 154 -5.56 19.48 2.84
C GLN A 154 -4.60 18.42 3.42
N LEU A 155 -4.26 18.55 4.71
CA LEU A 155 -3.31 17.70 5.43
C LEU A 155 -3.93 16.51 6.16
N ASP A 156 -5.25 16.31 6.06
CA ASP A 156 -5.91 15.19 6.73
C ASP A 156 -5.44 13.84 6.14
N GLN A 157 -5.17 12.89 7.04
CA GLN A 157 -4.63 11.56 6.73
C GLN A 157 -5.26 10.50 7.65
N GLU A 158 -5.29 9.26 7.19
CA GLU A 158 -5.60 8.10 8.03
C GLU A 158 -4.54 7.92 9.13
N ARG A 159 -4.97 7.70 10.37
CA ARG A 159 -4.04 7.46 11.50
C ARG A 159 -3.51 6.02 11.53
N TYR A 160 -4.25 5.08 10.98
CA TYR A 160 -3.91 3.67 10.86
C TYR A 160 -4.65 3.01 9.70
N VAL A 161 -4.25 1.78 9.38
CA VAL A 161 -4.92 0.97 8.35
C VAL A 161 -6.37 0.75 8.73
N GLY A 162 -7.29 1.20 7.89
CA GLY A 162 -8.72 1.10 8.15
C GLY A 162 -9.30 2.19 9.07
N ASP A 163 -8.59 3.31 9.29
CA ASP A 163 -9.11 4.52 9.98
C ASP A 163 -10.17 5.26 9.13
N LEU A 164 -11.23 4.51 8.83
CA LEU A 164 -12.28 4.77 7.85
C LEU A 164 -13.66 4.45 8.46
N GLY A 165 -13.81 4.72 9.76
CA GLY A 165 -15.00 4.38 10.55
C GLY A 165 -14.91 3.07 11.33
N ALA A 166 -13.81 2.30 11.19
CA ALA A 166 -13.55 1.15 12.05
C ALA A 166 -13.18 1.62 13.48
N PRO A 167 -13.45 0.82 14.53
CA PRO A 167 -13.01 1.13 15.88
C PRO A 167 -11.48 1.25 15.97
N GLU A 168 -11.01 2.24 16.73
CA GLU A 168 -9.57 2.42 16.95
C GLU A 168 -8.97 1.16 17.63
N PRO A 169 -7.86 0.60 17.12
CA PRO A 169 -7.30 -0.63 17.68
C PRO A 169 -6.79 -0.40 19.10
N ARG A 170 -7.42 -1.07 20.09
CA ARG A 170 -7.15 -0.85 21.53
C ARG A 170 -5.72 -1.17 21.98
N ARG A 171 -4.96 -1.96 21.22
CA ARG A 171 -3.60 -2.43 21.59
C ARG A 171 -2.76 -2.65 20.35
N HIS A 172 -1.93 -1.67 19.98
CA HIS A 172 -0.96 -1.87 18.91
C HIS A 172 0.27 -1.00 19.14
N LEU A 173 1.44 -1.58 18.83
CA LEU A 173 2.74 -1.00 19.13
C LEU A 173 3.04 0.29 18.35
N ASN A 174 2.34 0.53 17.24
CA ASN A 174 2.65 1.59 16.28
C ASN A 174 1.82 2.88 16.44
N ILE A 175 0.72 2.89 17.22
CA ILE A 175 0.13 4.14 17.70
C ILE A 175 0.53 4.27 19.16
N ARG A 176 1.56 5.08 19.41
CA ARG A 176 1.84 5.59 20.75
C ARG A 176 0.68 6.50 21.16
N SER A 177 -0.36 5.91 21.75
CA SER A 177 -1.41 6.63 22.45
C SER A 177 -0.90 7.11 23.83
N GLU A 178 0.24 7.79 23.88
CA GLU A 178 0.67 8.49 25.10
C GLU A 178 1.32 9.81 24.72
N ARG A 179 0.52 10.89 24.74
CA ARG A 179 1.07 12.22 25.00
C ARG A 179 1.74 12.16 26.38
N PRO A 180 2.97 12.67 26.56
CA PRO A 180 3.57 12.72 27.89
C PRO A 180 2.65 13.53 28.80
N LYS A 181 2.14 12.90 29.88
CA LYS A 181 1.50 13.66 30.96
C LYS A 181 2.54 14.67 31.44
N LYS A 182 2.24 15.96 31.32
CA LYS A 182 3.04 17.03 31.92
C LYS A 182 3.26 16.69 33.38
N MET A 183 4.49 16.34 33.73
CA MET A 183 4.89 16.13 35.11
C MET A 183 4.95 17.51 35.76
N ASN A 184 3.90 17.87 36.52
CA ASN A 184 3.91 19.04 37.38
C ASN A 184 5.00 18.85 38.43
N ARG A 185 6.16 19.50 38.24
CA ARG A 185 7.08 19.77 39.33
C ARG A 185 6.40 20.80 40.24
N LYS A 186 5.89 20.35 41.39
CA LYS A 186 5.70 21.24 42.53
C LYS A 186 7.10 21.68 42.99
N ARG A 187 7.24 22.98 43.24
CA ARG A 187 8.37 23.59 43.95
C ARG A 187 8.44 23.05 45.37
#